data_AF-A0A2M9EP94-F1
#
_entry.id   AF-A0A2M9EP94-F1
#
_cell.length_a   1.000
_cell.length_b   1.000
_cell.length_c   1.000
_cell.angle_alpha   90.00
_cell.angle_beta   90.00
_cell.angle_gamma   90.00
#
_symmetry.space_group_name_H-M   'P 1'
#
loop_
_entity.id
_entity.type
_entity.pdbx_description
1 polymer ?
#
loop_
_entity_poly.entity_id
_entity_poly.type
_entity_poly.pdbx_seq_one_letter_code
_entity_poly.pdbx_strand_id
1 'polypeptide(L)'
;MQQSELSPADVAVLISLEEAMWRAETRFDPKFMEQHLATDFIELGRSGRIYNRAQCLATTPQTIGCRLPLSNLQVRLLNADTAQLLYDSIVRRETGELEYSHRSSLWTRTANSWVMRFHQGTPFVPDTIGA
;
A
#
# COMPACT_ATOMS: atom_id res chain seq x y z
N MET A 1 5.87 19.55 -22.29
CA MET A 1 6.11 19.43 -20.85
C MET A 1 6.98 18.21 -20.66
N GLN A 2 8.22 18.36 -20.17
CA GLN A 2 9.02 17.18 -19.81
C GLN A 2 8.31 16.50 -18.64
N GLN A 3 7.98 15.22 -18.81
CA GLN A 3 7.58 14.37 -17.68
C GLN A 3 8.80 14.34 -16.75
N SER A 4 8.65 14.88 -15.54
CA SER A 4 9.61 14.63 -14.48
C SER A 4 9.72 13.12 -14.29
N GLU A 5 10.92 12.56 -14.30
CA GLU A 5 11.13 11.14 -14.02
C GLU A 5 11.30 10.93 -12.51
N LEU A 6 10.81 9.80 -11.98
CA LEU A 6 11.11 9.40 -10.60
C LEU A 6 12.58 9.00 -10.52
N SER A 7 13.31 9.56 -9.55
CA SER A 7 14.67 9.10 -9.30
C SER A 7 14.65 7.65 -8.78
N PRO A 8 15.69 6.85 -9.04
CA PRO A 8 15.80 5.50 -8.46
C PRO A 8 15.70 5.50 -6.92
N ALA A 9 16.17 6.57 -6.27
CA ALA A 9 16.06 6.75 -4.82
C ALA A 9 14.60 6.93 -4.38
N ASP A 10 13.81 7.71 -5.10
CA ASP A 10 12.38 7.89 -4.81
C ASP A 10 11.61 6.58 -4.98
N VAL A 11 11.92 5.81 -6.04
CA VAL A 11 11.32 4.49 -6.26
C VAL A 11 11.62 3.56 -5.09
N ALA A 12 12.87 3.51 -4.63
CA ALA A 12 13.25 2.69 -3.49
C ALA A 12 12.55 3.10 -2.18
N VAL A 13 12.40 4.41 -1.94
CA VAL A 13 11.66 4.95 -0.79
C VAL A 13 10.18 4.56 -0.86
N LEU A 14 9.53 4.76 -2.00
CA LEU A 14 8.12 4.41 -2.19
C LEU A 14 7.84 2.92 -1.98
N ILE A 15 8.70 2.05 -2.51
CA ILE A 15 8.61 0.60 -2.30
C ILE A 15 8.76 0.28 -0.80
N SER A 16 9.76 0.85 -0.15
CA SER A 16 10.02 0.62 1.28
C SER A 16 8.83 1.06 2.15
N LEU A 17 8.23 2.21 1.82
CA LEU A 17 7.06 2.73 2.52
C LEU A 17 5.82 1.85 2.29
N GLU A 18 5.57 1.40 1.06
CA GLU A 18 4.45 0.50 0.75
C GLU A 18 4.61 -0.84 1.47
N GLU A 19 5.80 -1.44 1.47
CA GLU A 19 6.06 -2.68 2.21
C GLU A 19 5.95 -2.48 3.73
N ALA A 20 6.35 -1.32 4.26
CA ALA A 20 6.16 -0.99 5.66
C ALA A 20 4.67 -0.93 6.06
N MET A 21 3.76 -0.62 5.14
CA MET A 21 2.31 -0.73 5.40
C MET A 21 1.84 -2.18 5.59
N TRP A 22 2.66 -3.18 5.22
CA TRP A 22 2.39 -4.60 5.40
C TRP A 22 3.15 -5.25 6.57
N ARG A 23 3.99 -4.50 7.28
CA ARG A 23 4.73 -5.00 8.45
C ARG A 23 3.97 -4.64 9.72
N ALA A 24 3.74 -5.61 10.61
CA ALA A 24 2.96 -5.39 11.82
C ALA A 24 3.61 -4.32 12.72
N GLU A 25 4.94 -4.29 12.76
CA GLU A 25 5.75 -3.37 13.56
C GLU A 25 5.52 -1.89 13.18
N THR A 26 5.17 -1.62 11.92
CA THR A 26 4.93 -0.26 11.42
C THR A 26 3.46 0.02 11.15
N ARG A 27 2.67 -0.96 10.68
CA ARG A 27 1.25 -0.80 10.38
C ARG A 27 0.39 -0.47 11.61
N PHE A 28 0.85 -0.88 12.79
CA PHE A 28 0.20 -0.60 14.07
C PHE A 28 1.00 0.35 14.97
N ASP A 29 2.09 0.95 14.47
CA ASP A 29 2.75 2.06 15.15
C ASP A 29 1.99 3.37 14.84
N PRO A 30 1.33 4.00 15.82
CA PRO A 30 0.59 5.24 15.60
C PRO A 30 1.47 6.35 15.03
N LYS A 31 2.73 6.45 15.47
CA LYS A 31 3.63 7.52 15.01
C LYS A 31 3.98 7.34 13.54
N PHE A 32 4.31 6.11 13.13
CA PHE A 32 4.59 5.78 11.74
C PHE A 32 3.36 6.06 10.86
N MET A 33 2.19 5.55 11.25
CA MET A 33 0.97 5.72 10.46
C MET A 33 0.52 7.18 10.38
N GLU A 34 0.65 7.94 11.47
CA GLU A 34 0.31 9.37 11.48
C GLU A 34 1.20 10.18 10.53
N GLN A 35 2.48 9.84 10.48
CA GLN A 35 3.47 10.49 9.61
C GLN A 35 3.24 10.17 8.13
N HIS A 36 2.76 8.97 7.80
CA HIS A 36 2.70 8.47 6.42
C HIS A 36 1.30 8.40 5.82
N LEU A 37 0.23 8.60 6.60
CA LEU A 37 -1.13 8.81 6.07
C LEU A 37 -1.46 10.29 6.02
N ALA A 38 -1.77 10.77 4.81
CA ALA A 38 -2.24 12.13 4.60
C ALA A 38 -3.53 12.40 5.36
N THR A 39 -3.78 13.68 5.69
CA THR A 39 -4.97 14.10 6.45
C THR A 39 -6.28 13.77 5.74
N ASP A 40 -6.28 13.73 4.42
CA ASP A 40 -7.40 13.38 3.53
C ASP A 40 -7.40 11.90 3.11
N PHE A 41 -6.63 11.05 3.78
CA PHE A 41 -6.50 9.64 3.41
C PHE A 41 -7.83 8.87 3.42
N ILE A 42 -8.02 8.07 2.36
CA ILE A 42 -9.12 7.14 2.21
C ILE A 42 -8.65 5.78 1.69
N GLU A 43 -9.22 4.71 2.24
CA GLU A 43 -8.97 3.32 1.83
C GLU A 43 -10.26 2.64 1.38
N LEU A 44 -10.21 1.99 0.22
CA LEU A 44 -11.20 1.03 -0.22
C LEU A 44 -10.67 -0.37 0.06
N GLY A 45 -11.06 -0.94 1.21
CA GLY A 45 -10.56 -2.24 1.64
C GLY A 45 -11.02 -3.35 0.69
N ARG A 46 -10.32 -4.50 0.74
CA ARG A 46 -10.69 -5.72 -0.02
C ARG A 46 -12.16 -6.12 0.15
N SER A 47 -12.75 -5.81 1.31
CA SER A 47 -14.15 -6.06 1.64
C SER A 47 -15.15 -5.12 0.95
N GLY A 48 -14.69 -4.10 0.21
CA GLY A 48 -15.49 -3.00 -0.31
C GLY A 48 -15.84 -1.94 0.72
N ARG A 49 -15.45 -2.11 1.99
CA ARG A 49 -15.64 -1.08 3.02
C ARG A 49 -14.70 0.11 2.77
N ILE A 50 -15.22 1.30 3.02
CA ILE A 50 -14.47 2.55 2.98
C ILE A 50 -13.96 2.84 4.39
N TYR A 51 -12.66 3.10 4.50
CA TYR A 51 -12.01 3.52 5.74
C TYR A 51 -11.39 4.90 5.56
N ASN A 52 -11.62 5.78 6.53
CA ASN A 52 -10.91 7.06 6.60
C ASN A 52 -9.62 6.91 7.43
N ARG A 53 -8.78 7.95 7.41
CA ARG A 53 -7.55 8.03 8.22
C ARG A 53 -7.75 7.63 9.68
N ALA A 54 -8.74 8.20 10.37
CA ALA A 54 -8.96 7.95 11.79
C ALA A 54 -9.29 6.48 12.08
N GLN A 55 -10.08 5.85 11.22
CA GLN A 55 -10.38 4.42 11.32
C GLN A 55 -9.14 3.56 11.07
N CYS A 56 -8.28 3.93 10.11
CA CYS A 56 -7.05 3.19 9.84
C CYS A 56 -5.98 3.34 10.94
N LEU A 57 -5.99 4.46 11.67
CA LEU A 57 -5.15 4.69 12.86
C LEU A 57 -5.66 3.96 14.10
N ALA A 58 -6.97 3.78 14.23
CA ALA A 58 -7.59 3.08 15.34
C ALA A 58 -7.56 1.54 15.19
N THR A 59 -6.93 1.00 14.14
CA THR A 59 -6.86 -0.44 13.89
C THR A 59 -6.09 -1.15 15.01
N THR A 60 -6.71 -2.14 15.63
CA THR A 60 -6.07 -2.98 16.63
C THR A 60 -4.92 -3.80 16.03
N PRO A 61 -3.77 -3.91 16.73
CA PRO A 61 -2.67 -4.76 16.30
C PRO A 61 -3.09 -6.21 16.04
N GLN A 62 -2.61 -6.78 14.95
CA GLN A 62 -2.84 -8.17 14.55
C GLN A 62 -1.68 -8.67 13.70
N THR A 63 -1.56 -9.99 13.54
CA THR A 63 -0.55 -10.57 12.66
C THR A 63 -0.85 -10.21 11.21
N ILE A 64 0.17 -9.80 10.44
CA ILE A 64 0.06 -9.56 9.00
C ILE A 64 0.84 -10.66 8.27
N GLY A 65 0.12 -11.56 7.62
CA GLY A 65 0.68 -12.68 6.86
C GLY A 65 0.98 -12.35 5.39
N CYS A 66 1.29 -11.10 5.06
CA CYS A 66 1.57 -10.71 3.68
C CYS A 66 2.94 -11.20 3.22
N ARG A 67 3.00 -11.83 2.05
CA ARG A 67 4.26 -12.18 1.41
C ARG A 67 4.96 -10.91 0.92
N LEU A 68 6.22 -10.73 1.34
CA LEU A 68 7.13 -9.70 0.85
C LEU A 68 8.34 -10.38 0.18
N PRO A 69 8.95 -9.76 -0.86
CA PRO A 69 8.56 -8.48 -1.47
C PRO A 69 7.23 -8.58 -2.24
N LEU A 70 6.61 -7.42 -2.47
CA LEU A 70 5.32 -7.33 -3.16
C LEU A 70 5.42 -7.81 -4.60
N SER A 71 4.44 -8.60 -5.04
CA SER A 71 4.46 -9.24 -6.37
C SER A 71 3.99 -8.28 -7.45
N ASN A 72 4.58 -8.36 -8.65
CA ASN A 72 4.21 -7.53 -9.81
C ASN A 72 4.19 -6.02 -9.52
N LEU A 73 5.04 -5.57 -8.58
CA LEU A 73 5.06 -4.19 -8.15
C LEU A 73 5.55 -3.27 -9.28
N GLN A 74 4.78 -2.21 -9.53
CA GLN A 74 5.08 -1.15 -10.45
C GLN A 74 4.91 0.20 -9.75
N VAL A 75 5.85 1.12 -9.98
CA VAL A 75 5.76 2.50 -9.51
C VAL A 75 5.60 3.40 -10.73
N ARG A 76 4.57 4.23 -10.73
CA ARG A 76 4.22 5.14 -11.83
C ARG A 76 4.17 6.56 -11.31
N LEU A 77 4.82 7.50 -11.99
CA LEU A 77 4.63 8.91 -11.67
C LEU A 77 3.41 9.46 -12.42
N LEU A 78 2.47 10.07 -11.70
CA LEU A 78 1.28 10.70 -12.28
C LEU A 78 1.51 12.20 -12.55
N ASN A 79 2.28 12.85 -11.70
CA ASN A 79 2.77 14.23 -11.84
C ASN A 79 4.01 14.44 -10.96
N ALA A 80 4.61 15.64 -10.97
CA ALA A 80 5.86 15.94 -10.26
C ALA A 80 5.93 15.45 -8.79
N ASP A 81 4.80 15.45 -8.09
CA ASP A 81 4.73 15.14 -6.66
C ASP A 81 3.79 13.97 -6.34
N THR A 82 3.27 13.25 -7.33
CA THR A 82 2.31 12.16 -7.10
C THR A 82 2.74 10.88 -7.80
N ALA A 83 2.93 9.82 -7.03
CA ALA A 83 3.22 8.48 -7.52
C ALA A 83 2.07 7.52 -7.22
N GLN A 84 1.87 6.55 -8.11
CA GLN A 84 0.97 5.42 -7.94
C GLN A 84 1.79 4.14 -7.83
N LEU A 85 1.47 3.29 -6.86
CA LEU A 85 1.96 1.92 -6.86
C LEU A 85 0.82 0.96 -7.22
N LEU A 86 1.15 -0.01 -8.07
CA LEU A 86 0.27 -1.11 -8.46
C LEU A 86 1.01 -2.42 -8.18
N TYR A 87 0.38 -3.35 -7.48
CA TYR A 87 1.01 -4.63 -7.12
C TYR A 87 -0.04 -5.67 -6.74
N ASP A 88 0.37 -6.92 -6.57
CA ASP A 88 -0.46 -7.99 -6.03
C ASP A 88 -0.05 -8.31 -4.59
N SER A 89 -1.02 -8.26 -3.67
CA SER A 89 -0.84 -8.75 -2.30
C SER A 89 -1.24 -10.22 -2.22
N ILE A 90 -0.39 -11.04 -1.59
CA ILE A 90 -0.70 -12.43 -1.23
C ILE A 90 -0.64 -12.53 0.30
N VAL A 91 -1.79 -12.70 0.94
CA VAL A 91 -1.91 -12.71 2.40
C VAL A 91 -2.33 -14.10 2.86
N ARG A 92 -1.53 -14.71 3.75
CA ARG A 92 -1.90 -15.95 4.42
C ARG A 92 -2.76 -15.65 5.65
N ARG A 93 -3.98 -16.18 5.68
CA ARG A 93 -4.85 -16.15 6.87
C ARG A 93 -4.36 -17.13 7.93
N GLU A 94 -4.80 -16.93 9.16
CA GLU A 94 -4.54 -17.88 10.26
C GLU A 94 -5.07 -19.30 9.97
N THR A 95 -6.14 -19.40 9.17
CA THR A 95 -6.69 -20.68 8.68
C THR A 95 -5.78 -21.41 7.70
N GLY A 96 -4.71 -20.75 7.21
CA GLY A 96 -3.79 -21.27 6.20
C GLY A 96 -4.15 -20.89 4.76
N GLU A 97 -5.38 -20.42 4.52
CA GLU A 97 -5.85 -19.97 3.20
C GLU A 97 -5.08 -18.75 2.70
N LEU A 98 -4.91 -18.65 1.37
CA LEU A 98 -4.28 -17.52 0.72
C LEU A 98 -5.32 -16.57 0.14
N GLU A 99 -5.17 -15.28 0.42
CA GLU A 99 -5.95 -14.22 -0.21
C GLU A 99 -5.11 -13.44 -1.20
N TYR A 100 -5.70 -13.18 -2.35
CA TYR A 100 -5.10 -12.42 -3.42
C TYR A 100 -5.87 -11.12 -3.63
N SER A 101 -5.16 -10.04 -3.90
CA SER A 101 -5.77 -8.77 -4.28
C SER A 101 -4.86 -7.95 -5.16
N HIS A 102 -5.41 -7.35 -6.20
CA HIS A 102 -4.78 -6.24 -6.89
C HIS A 102 -4.84 -5.02 -5.98
N ARG A 103 -3.71 -4.36 -5.81
CA ARG A 103 -3.56 -3.22 -4.91
C ARG A 103 -3.16 -2.00 -5.70
N SER A 104 -3.74 -0.86 -5.31
CA SER A 104 -3.39 0.45 -5.85
C SER A 104 -3.26 1.43 -4.70
N SER A 105 -2.13 2.13 -4.62
CA SER A 105 -1.94 3.22 -3.67
C SER A 105 -1.52 4.50 -4.40
N LEU A 106 -1.93 5.65 -3.86
CA LEU A 106 -1.45 6.95 -4.31
C LEU A 106 -0.65 7.60 -3.19
N TRP A 107 0.58 7.98 -3.52
CA TRP A 107 1.50 8.66 -2.64
C TRP A 107 1.79 10.05 -3.18
N THR A 108 1.81 11.03 -2.29
CA THR A 108 2.17 12.40 -2.61
C THR A 108 3.40 12.84 -1.84
N ARG A 109 4.32 13.52 -2.52
CA ARG A 109 5.51 14.11 -1.92
C ARG A 109 5.11 15.35 -1.12
N THR A 110 5.69 15.46 0.07
CA THR A 110 5.63 16.64 0.92
C THR A 110 7.05 17.19 1.10
N ALA A 111 7.20 18.31 1.79
CA ALA A 111 8.53 18.86 2.10
C ALA A 111 9.43 17.88 2.88
N ASN A 112 8.85 16.95 3.64
CA ASN A 112 9.58 16.11 4.59
C ASN A 112 9.61 14.61 4.21
N SER A 113 8.61 14.11 3.47
CA SER A 113 8.49 12.70 3.09
C SER A 113 7.38 12.47 2.05
N TRP A 114 7.17 11.22 1.65
CA TRP A 114 5.96 10.78 0.93
C TRP A 114 4.86 10.39 1.93
N VAL A 115 3.62 10.78 1.61
CA VAL A 115 2.42 10.39 2.37
C VAL A 115 1.40 9.72 1.45
N MET A 116 0.79 8.64 1.91
CA MET A 116 -0.28 7.94 1.22
C MET A 116 -1.58 8.72 1.35
N ARG A 117 -2.24 9.00 0.23
CA ARG A 117 -3.57 9.66 0.17
C ARG A 117 -4.70 8.69 -0.15
N PHE A 118 -4.39 7.60 -0.84
CA PHE A 118 -5.38 6.63 -1.26
C PHE A 118 -4.82 5.22 -1.22
N HIS A 119 -5.64 4.26 -0.82
CA HIS A 119 -5.35 2.83 -0.98
C HIS A 119 -6.60 2.07 -1.42
N GLN A 120 -6.42 1.05 -2.26
CA GLN A 120 -7.48 0.14 -2.62
C GLN A 120 -6.96 -1.28 -2.73
N GLY A 121 -7.77 -2.24 -2.31
CA GLY A 121 -7.62 -3.65 -2.66
C GLY A 121 -8.83 -4.20 -3.40
N THR A 122 -8.61 -4.81 -4.56
CA THR A 122 -9.63 -5.54 -5.31
C THR A 122 -9.32 -7.03 -5.24
N PRO A 123 -10.17 -7.87 -4.65
CA PRO A 123 -9.93 -9.32 -4.58
C PRO A 123 -9.90 -9.94 -5.98
N PHE A 124 -9.04 -10.94 -6.18
CA PHE A 124 -9.05 -11.79 -7.37
C PHE A 124 -8.74 -13.24 -7.00
N VAL A 125 -8.98 -14.15 -7.95
CA VAL A 125 -8.54 -15.54 -7.89
C VAL A 125 -7.43 -15.70 -8.93
N PRO A 126 -6.22 -16.15 -8.56
CA PRO A 126 -5.17 -16.39 -9.52
C PRO A 126 -5.62 -17.43 -10.56
N ASP A 127 -5.26 -17.21 -11.82
CA ASP A 127 -5.46 -18.23 -12.84
C ASP A 127 -4.65 -19.47 -12.45
N THR A 128 -5.33 -20.60 -12.24
CA THR A 128 -4.65 -21.89 -12.22
C THR A 128 -4.15 -22.15 -13.63
N ILE A 129 -2.88 -21.82 -13.91
CA ILE A 129 -2.20 -22.39 -15.07
C ILE A 129 -2.28 -23.91 -14.88
N GLY A 130 -2.86 -24.59 -15.87
CA GLY A 130 -3.35 -25.96 -15.79
C GLY A 130 -2.38 -26.97 -15.19
N ALA A 131 -2.98 -27.97 -14.54
CA ALA A 131 -2.37 -29.24 -14.18
C ALA A 131 -1.75 -29.94 -15.39
#